data_AF-A0A847JXR3-F1
#
_entry.id   AF-A0A847JXR3-F1
#
_cell.length_a   1.000
_cell.length_b   1.000
_cell.length_c   1.000
_cell.angle_alpha   90.00
_cell.angle_beta   90.00
_cell.angle_gamma   90.00
#
_symmetry.space_group_name_H-M   'P 1'
#
loop_
_entity.id
_entity.type
_entity.pdbx_description
1 polymer ?
#
loop_
_entity_poly.entity_id
_entity_poly.type
_entity_poly.pdbx_seq_one_letter_code
_entity_poly.pdbx_strand_id
1 'polypeptide(L)' 'MNVEAIRADFPVLHQEVHGRPLAYLDNAATTQKPRAVLDALHTYYARDNANIHRGVH' A
#
# COMPACT_ATOMS: atom_id res chain seq x y z
N MET A 1 -11.52 5.44 -17.91
CA MET A 1 -10.84 4.85 -16.73
C MET A 1 -10.23 3.53 -17.17
N ASN A 2 -8.93 3.32 -16.96
CA ASN A 2 -8.22 2.10 -17.37
C ASN A 2 -7.97 1.21 -16.15
N VAL A 3 -8.61 0.05 -16.09
CA VAL A 3 -8.51 -0.87 -14.95
C VAL A 3 -7.12 -1.48 -14.80
N GLU A 4 -6.42 -1.78 -15.90
CA GLU A 4 -5.07 -2.35 -15.86
C GLU A 4 -4.07 -1.34 -15.33
N ALA A 5 -4.22 -0.06 -15.71
CA ALA A 5 -3.41 1.01 -15.15
C ALA A 5 -3.62 1.14 -13.63
N ILE A 6 -4.86 1.02 -13.14
CA ILE A 6 -5.15 1.06 -11.71
C ILE A 6 -4.58 -0.16 -11.00
N ARG A 7 -4.73 -1.38 -11.57
CA ARG A 7 -4.20 -2.62 -10.98
C ARG A 7 -2.68 -2.57 -10.83
N ALA A 8 -1.97 -1.94 -11.76
CA ALA A 8 -0.52 -1.75 -11.70
C ALA A 8 -0.07 -0.98 -10.44
N ASP A 9 -0.93 -0.12 -9.90
CA ASP A 9 -0.65 0.63 -8.67
C ASP A 9 -0.76 -0.21 -7.41
N PHE A 10 -1.33 -1.43 -7.44
CA PHE A 10 -1.49 -2.31 -6.27
C PHE A 10 -0.57 -3.53 -6.41
N PRO A 11 0.66 -3.49 -5.85
CA PRO A 11 1.64 -4.56 -6.02
C PRO A 11 1.13 -5.95 -5.59
N VAL A 12 0.35 -6.01 -4.51
CA VAL A 12 -0.22 -7.26 -3.97
C VAL A 12 -1.04 -8.02 -5.02
N LEU A 13 -1.71 -7.34 -5.94
CA LEU A 13 -2.56 -7.98 -6.96
C LEU A 13 -1.77 -8.77 -8.02
N HIS A 14 -0.43 -8.68 -8.02
CA HIS A 14 0.46 -9.43 -8.92
C HIS A 14 1.04 -10.69 -8.26
N GLN A 15 0.64 -11.01 -7.03
CA GLN A 15 1.08 -12.20 -6.32
C GLN A 15 0.33 -13.45 -6.77
N GLU A 16 0.96 -14.61 -6.56
CA GLU A 16 0.32 -15.91 -6.63
C GLU A 16 0.05 -16.47 -5.23
N VAL A 17 -1.11 -17.11 -5.07
CA VAL A 17 -1.51 -17.83 -3.85
C VAL A 17 -1.88 -19.25 -4.26
N HIS A 18 -1.23 -20.24 -3.65
CA HIS A 18 -1.36 -21.66 -4.02
C HIS A 18 -1.13 -21.92 -5.53
N GLY A 19 -0.15 -21.23 -6.12
CA GLY A 19 0.22 -21.36 -7.54
C GLY A 19 -0.82 -20.81 -8.51
N ARG A 20 -1.69 -19.89 -8.06
CA ARG A 20 -2.70 -19.24 -8.90
C ARG A 20 -2.68 -17.73 -8.68
N PRO A 21 -2.99 -16.91 -9.71
CA PRO A 21 -3.09 -15.46 -9.55
C PRO A 21 -4.08 -15.07 -8.45
N LEU A 22 -3.69 -14.10 -7.61
CA LEU A 22 -4.53 -13.62 -6.52
C LEU A 22 -5.81 -12.94 -7.04
N ALA A 23 -6.97 -13.45 -6.62
CA ALA A 23 -8.25 -12.78 -6.71
C ALA A 23 -8.73 -12.40 -5.31
N TYR A 24 -8.46 -11.15 -4.90
CA TYR A 24 -8.83 -10.66 -3.56
C TYR A 24 -10.26 -10.10 -3.56
N LEU A 25 -11.20 -10.89 -3.03
CA LEU A 25 -12.65 -10.58 -3.00
C LEU A 25 -13.19 -10.23 -1.61
N ASP A 26 -12.30 -9.91 -0.66
CA ASP A 26 -12.66 -9.57 0.73
C ASP A 26 -12.46 -8.08 1.05
N ASN A 27 -12.75 -7.21 0.06
CA ASN A 27 -12.53 -5.77 0.18
C ASN A 27 -13.39 -5.10 1.26
N ALA A 28 -14.47 -5.76 1.69
CA ALA A 28 -15.36 -5.29 2.75
C ALA A 28 -14.72 -5.39 4.14
N ALA A 29 -13.83 -6.37 4.36
CA ALA A 29 -13.09 -6.51 5.60
C ALA A 29 -11.89 -5.54 5.64
N THR A 30 -11.11 -5.47 4.57
CA THR A 30 -10.01 -4.50 4.39
C THR A 30 -9.61 -4.36 2.93
N THR A 31 -8.86 -3.31 2.60
CA THR A 31 -8.46 -3.01 1.22
C THR A 31 -6.95 -3.12 1.02
N GLN A 32 -6.55 -3.52 -0.17
CA GLN A 32 -5.15 -3.46 -0.61
C GLN A 32 -4.68 -2.01 -0.75
N LYS A 33 -3.38 -1.77 -0.59
CA LYS A 33 -2.81 -0.42 -0.60
C LYS A 33 -2.10 -0.15 -1.93
N PRO A 34 -2.35 1.00 -2.59
CA PRO A 34 -1.60 1.37 -3.77
C PRO A 34 -0.19 1.82 -3.40
N ARG A 35 0.74 1.82 -4.37
CA ARG A 35 2.14 2.19 -4.19
C ARG A 35 2.32 3.57 -3.58
N ALA A 36 1.51 4.55 -3.97
CA ALA A 36 1.57 5.90 -3.39
C ALA A 36 1.40 5.94 -1.87
N VAL A 37 0.56 5.06 -1.29
CA VAL A 37 0.38 4.96 0.17
C VAL A 37 1.59 4.31 0.82
N LEU A 38 2.13 3.26 0.20
CA LEU A 38 3.33 2.57 0.68
C LEU A 38 4.55 3.49 0.67
N ASP A 39 4.72 4.25 -0.42
CA ASP A 39 5.83 5.19 -0.60
C ASP A 39 5.76 6.35 0.39
N ALA A 40 4.56 6.84 0.70
CA ALA A 40 4.37 7.87 1.72
C ALA A 40 4.79 7.38 3.12
N LEU A 41 4.36 6.17 3.50
CA LEU A 41 4.77 5.54 4.76
C LEU A 41 6.28 5.30 4.80
N HIS A 42 6.84 4.76 3.73
CA HIS A 42 8.27 4.49 3.63
C HIS A 42 9.09 5.79 3.72
N THR A 43 8.69 6.84 3.00
CA THR A 43 9.37 8.14 3.02
C THR A 43 9.35 8.73 4.43
N TYR A 44 8.18 8.75 5.07
CA TYR A 44 8.05 9.23 6.45
C TYR A 44 8.98 8.47 7.39
N TYR A 45 8.93 7.13 7.40
CA TYR A 45 9.73 6.35 8.33
C TYR A 45 11.24 6.38 8.03
N ALA A 46 11.62 6.56 6.77
CA ALA A 46 13.02 6.63 6.36
C ALA A 46 13.66 8.01 6.59
N ARG A 47 12.87 9.10 6.60
CA ARG A 47 13.41 10.47 6.56
C ARG A 47 12.84 11.43 7.61
N ASP A 48 11.56 11.29 7.93
CA ASP A 48 10.80 12.33 8.64
C ASP A 48 10.27 11.87 10.01
N ASN A 49 10.53 10.61 10.40
CA ASN A 49 10.03 10.04 11.64
C ASN A 49 10.56 10.79 12.87
N ALA A 50 9.65 11.51 13.52
CA ALA A 50 9.87 12.23 14.76
C ALA A 50 8.61 12.13 15.63
N ASN A 51 8.78 12.36 16.94
CA ASN A 51 7.64 12.43 17.86
C ASN A 51 6.72 13.61 17.47
N ILE A 52 5.40 13.41 17.55
CA ILE A 52 4.40 14.41 17.09
C ILE A 52 4.22 15.56 18.06
N HIS A 53 4.58 15.36 19.33
CA HIS A 53 4.52 16.43 20.31
C HIS A 53 5.60 17.45 20.00
N ARG A 54 5.22 18.74 19.95
CA ARG A 54 6.15 19.89 19.99
C ARG A 54 6.85 19.99 21.37
N GLY A 55 7.27 18.86 21.93
CA GLY A 55 8.13 18.80 23.10
C GLY A 55 9.57 18.92 22.63
N VAL A 56 10.05 20.16 22.52
CA VAL A 56 11.36 20.61 23.04
C VAL A 56 12.59 19.84 22.50
N HIS A 57 13.40 20.45 21.62
CA HIS A 57 14.58 21.23 22.07
C HIS A 57 14.36 22.14 23.28
#